data_AF-A0A974WVX5-F1
#
_entry.id   AF-A0A974WVX5-F1
#
_cell.length_a   1.000
_cell.length_b   1.000
_cell.length_c   1.000
_cell.angle_alpha   90.00
_cell.angle_beta   90.00
_cell.angle_gamma   90.00
#
_symmetry.space_group_name_H-M   'P 1'
#
loop_
_entity.id
_entity.type
_entity.pdbx_description
1 polymer ?
#
loop_
_entity_poly.entity_id
_entity_poly.type
_entity_poly.pdbx_seq_one_letter_code
_entity_poly.pdbx_strand_id
1 'polypeptide(L)'
;MTDITSPTFHQEFENAFPLLPLKYNVGWREITSLGAGGEVPVLAEPTDDISLAELLKFCHARDIKVYILGGGSDTVGADKPYTGIVVRLCQNDFIRVRPGRKHVTAGAGVRLSDLVSISARRGFGGIAPLAAIPGTVGGAVRMNAGAHGVSIGDYIAELCGYDMTGTPWSASGSELEWRYRQSSVPKDVIITAAILRLPECDTAEELRKISEELKHRRAKEPRGRSAGCAFKNVSADEPAGRLIDYCGLKSCISGEAYVSEKHANYIINSKHASEDDIINLMSQIRRCVAEETGLYLRPEVCFVDSEGRDRVCSATPAPRVAVLKGGSSSEKEVSLQSGAAVADALRDCGYDVDEVWVTDCEVTERIKKADVVFPALHGGWGENGELQQLLEDDKLCFVGCGSAASRKVFDKLLSKKIMDDTNIPTPRWCVVNRDRREISVELNFPVIVKPPREGSTVGIYKALDEKCLDACLDKAFKYDDELLIEEYIKGPEITVGIIDGRALPVIEIVTPNGFYDYDAKYLHNNGATNYLCPPEHVDEAIQKKASELALKFYEVTGSRDLLRVDFIIGSDGVPYMLEGNNIPGFTSDSLVPKACRKAGISFERLCAELVRAARQHG
;
A
#
# COMPACT_ATOMS: atom_id res chain seq x y z
N MET A 1 -1.14 -41.61 -2.90
CA MET A 1 -1.03 -40.65 -4.01
C MET A 1 -0.77 -41.43 -5.28
N THR A 2 -1.47 -41.08 -6.36
CA THR A 2 -1.26 -41.68 -7.68
C THR A 2 0.13 -41.28 -8.20
N ASP A 3 0.95 -42.25 -8.58
CA ASP A 3 2.28 -41.97 -9.17
C ASP A 3 2.13 -41.65 -10.66
N ILE A 4 1.98 -40.36 -10.94
CA ILE A 4 1.79 -39.85 -12.30
C ILE A 4 3.05 -39.95 -13.18
N THR A 5 4.20 -40.30 -12.59
CA THR A 5 5.47 -40.44 -13.33
C THR A 5 5.67 -41.85 -13.88
N SER A 6 4.84 -42.81 -13.45
CA SER A 6 4.98 -44.21 -13.82
C SER A 6 4.51 -44.47 -15.26
N PRO A 7 5.23 -45.31 -16.03
CA PRO A 7 4.78 -45.74 -17.36
C PRO A 7 3.40 -46.42 -17.33
N THR A 8 3.08 -47.13 -16.23
CA THR A 8 1.76 -47.74 -16.01
C THR A 8 0.66 -46.69 -15.96
N PHE A 9 0.88 -45.59 -15.24
CA PHE A 9 -0.08 -44.49 -15.22
C PHE A 9 -0.22 -43.83 -16.59
N HIS A 10 0.90 -43.60 -17.30
CA HIS A 10 0.84 -43.02 -18.66
C HIS A 10 -0.05 -43.86 -19.58
N GLN A 11 0.10 -45.19 -19.56
CA GLN A 11 -0.72 -46.09 -20.37
C GLN A 11 -2.20 -46.09 -19.95
N GLU A 12 -2.50 -46.08 -18.65
CA GLU A 12 -3.88 -45.94 -18.14
C GLU A 12 -4.49 -44.62 -18.63
N PHE A 13 -3.71 -43.54 -18.55
CA PHE A 13 -4.16 -42.20 -18.88
C PHE A 13 -4.42 -42.03 -20.38
N GLU A 14 -3.56 -42.58 -21.25
CA GLU A 14 -3.80 -42.64 -22.70
C GLU A 14 -5.06 -43.45 -23.05
N ASN A 15 -5.28 -44.57 -22.36
CA ASN A 15 -6.47 -45.39 -22.58
C ASN A 15 -7.75 -44.68 -22.13
N ALA A 16 -7.69 -43.90 -21.04
CA ALA A 16 -8.81 -43.11 -20.56
C ALA A 16 -9.11 -41.92 -21.48
N PHE A 17 -8.10 -41.35 -22.13
CA PHE A 17 -8.22 -40.15 -22.96
C PHE A 17 -7.56 -40.31 -24.35
N PRO A 18 -8.07 -41.19 -25.22
CA PRO A 18 -7.42 -41.53 -26.49
C PRO A 18 -7.38 -40.38 -27.51
N LEU A 19 -8.22 -39.36 -27.33
CA LEU A 19 -8.30 -38.18 -28.20
C LEU A 19 -7.71 -36.92 -27.57
N LEU A 20 -7.31 -36.97 -26.30
CA LEU A 20 -6.71 -35.83 -25.62
C LEU A 20 -5.23 -35.73 -26.03
N PRO A 21 -4.77 -34.59 -26.56
CA PRO A 21 -3.36 -34.39 -26.81
C PRO A 21 -2.57 -34.39 -25.50
N LEU A 22 -1.68 -35.37 -25.36
CA LEU A 22 -0.82 -35.57 -24.19
C LEU A 22 0.65 -35.45 -24.58
N LYS A 23 1.44 -34.86 -23.69
CA LYS A 23 2.91 -34.81 -23.78
C LYS A 23 3.49 -35.21 -22.44
N TYR A 24 4.60 -35.94 -22.48
CA TYR A 24 5.27 -36.47 -21.30
C TYR A 24 6.68 -35.91 -21.17
N ASN A 25 7.12 -35.71 -19.93
CA ASN A 25 8.47 -35.24 -19.59
C ASN A 25 8.87 -33.97 -20.35
N VAL A 26 7.96 -32.98 -20.37
CA VAL A 26 8.17 -31.72 -21.08
C VAL A 26 8.95 -30.76 -20.19
N GLY A 27 10.06 -30.19 -20.66
CA GLY A 27 10.81 -29.23 -19.88
C GLY A 27 10.01 -27.94 -19.65
N TRP A 28 10.08 -27.34 -18.45
CA TRP A 28 9.47 -26.02 -18.19
C TRP A 28 9.94 -24.95 -19.18
N ARG A 29 11.17 -25.11 -19.70
CA ARG A 29 11.76 -24.33 -20.79
C ARG A 29 10.95 -24.30 -22.08
N GLU A 30 10.21 -25.35 -22.40
CA GLU A 30 9.44 -25.43 -23.64
C GLU A 30 8.09 -24.73 -23.54
N ILE A 31 7.60 -24.53 -22.31
CA ILE A 31 6.20 -24.12 -22.06
C ILE A 31 6.04 -22.84 -21.24
N THR A 32 7.12 -22.27 -20.70
CA THR A 32 7.13 -20.98 -19.98
C THR A 32 8.11 -20.00 -20.59
N SER A 33 7.90 -18.69 -20.46
CA SER A 33 8.80 -17.69 -21.05
C SER A 33 10.15 -17.58 -20.33
N LEU A 34 10.17 -17.74 -18.99
CA LEU A 34 11.40 -17.79 -18.20
C LEU A 34 12.15 -19.10 -18.45
N GLY A 35 11.43 -20.21 -18.49
CA GLY A 35 12.01 -21.52 -18.77
C GLY A 35 12.95 -22.02 -17.69
N ALA A 36 12.66 -21.70 -16.42
CA ALA A 36 13.36 -22.21 -15.24
C ALA A 36 12.62 -23.42 -14.65
N GLY A 37 13.38 -24.31 -14.01
CA GLY A 37 12.89 -25.57 -13.43
C GLY A 37 13.18 -26.79 -14.29
N GLY A 38 12.84 -27.97 -13.76
CA GLY A 38 13.02 -29.28 -14.40
C GLY A 38 11.94 -29.62 -15.44
N GLU A 39 11.32 -30.78 -15.27
CA GLU A 39 10.35 -31.35 -16.21
C GLU A 39 8.94 -31.47 -15.62
N VAL A 40 7.96 -31.41 -16.52
CA VAL A 40 6.55 -31.70 -16.28
C VAL A 40 6.28 -33.14 -16.70
N PRO A 41 5.89 -34.04 -15.77
CA PRO A 41 5.66 -35.44 -16.12
C PRO A 41 4.53 -35.62 -17.13
N VAL A 42 3.43 -34.88 -16.97
CA VAL A 42 2.26 -34.95 -17.84
C VAL A 42 1.73 -33.56 -18.15
N LEU A 43 1.69 -33.22 -19.44
CA LEU A 43 1.05 -32.02 -19.99
C LEU A 43 -0.14 -32.45 -20.85
N ALA A 44 -1.34 -32.01 -20.46
CA ALA A 44 -2.57 -32.23 -21.20
C ALA A 44 -3.05 -30.95 -21.90
N GLU A 45 -3.48 -31.06 -23.15
CA GLU A 45 -3.96 -29.93 -23.96
C GLU A 45 -5.39 -30.19 -24.45
N PRO A 46 -6.42 -30.06 -23.58
CA PRO A 46 -7.80 -30.32 -23.94
C PRO A 46 -8.26 -29.49 -25.13
N THR A 47 -9.09 -30.10 -25.97
CA THR A 47 -9.53 -29.57 -27.27
C THR A 47 -10.83 -28.79 -27.18
N ASP A 48 -11.57 -28.96 -26.08
CA ASP A 48 -12.90 -28.39 -25.85
C ASP A 48 -13.29 -28.52 -24.38
N ASP A 49 -14.42 -27.92 -24.01
CA ASP A 49 -14.93 -27.91 -22.64
C ASP A 49 -15.29 -29.33 -22.12
N ILE A 50 -15.67 -30.26 -23.01
CA ILE A 50 -16.04 -31.63 -22.63
C ILE A 50 -14.80 -32.40 -22.18
N SER A 51 -13.75 -32.41 -23.02
CA SER A 51 -12.47 -33.06 -22.72
C SER A 51 -11.80 -32.48 -21.47
N LEU A 52 -11.91 -31.16 -21.25
CA LEU A 52 -11.47 -30.52 -20.01
C LEU A 52 -12.27 -31.01 -18.80
N ALA A 53 -13.60 -31.01 -18.87
CA ALA A 53 -14.44 -31.43 -17.73
C ALA A 53 -14.22 -32.90 -17.37
N GLU A 54 -14.07 -33.78 -18.35
CA GLU A 54 -13.77 -35.20 -18.14
C GLU A 54 -12.39 -35.40 -17.50
N LEU A 55 -11.37 -34.65 -17.95
CA LEU A 55 -10.05 -34.64 -17.34
C LEU A 55 -10.09 -34.19 -15.88
N LEU A 56 -10.80 -33.11 -15.57
CA LEU A 56 -10.93 -32.61 -14.20
C LEU A 56 -11.62 -33.61 -13.29
N LYS A 57 -12.70 -34.25 -13.75
CA LYS A 57 -13.39 -35.32 -13.02
C LYS A 57 -12.48 -36.51 -12.74
N PHE A 58 -11.68 -36.92 -13.74
CA PHE A 58 -10.72 -38.00 -13.61
C PHE A 58 -9.66 -37.68 -12.55
N CYS A 59 -9.09 -36.46 -12.60
CA CYS A 59 -8.09 -36.00 -11.65
C CYS A 59 -8.68 -35.90 -10.23
N HIS A 60 -9.85 -35.30 -10.09
CA HIS A 60 -10.55 -35.16 -8.81
C HIS A 60 -10.83 -36.51 -8.16
N ALA A 61 -11.34 -37.48 -8.93
CA ALA A 61 -11.65 -38.83 -8.43
C ALA A 61 -10.42 -39.61 -7.94
N ARG A 62 -9.21 -39.20 -8.36
CA ARG A 62 -7.92 -39.86 -8.04
C ARG A 62 -7.01 -39.01 -7.15
N ASP A 63 -7.50 -37.89 -6.65
CA ASP A 63 -6.73 -36.92 -5.85
C ASP A 63 -5.44 -36.46 -6.57
N ILE A 64 -5.54 -36.24 -7.88
CA ILE A 64 -4.45 -35.74 -8.72
C ILE A 64 -4.55 -34.22 -8.80
N LYS A 65 -3.48 -33.52 -8.41
CA LYS A 65 -3.39 -32.07 -8.53
C LYS A 65 -3.36 -31.65 -10.01
N VAL A 66 -4.05 -30.56 -10.32
CA VAL A 66 -4.08 -29.95 -11.65
C VAL A 66 -3.49 -28.56 -11.57
N TYR A 67 -2.54 -28.23 -12.44
CA TYR A 67 -1.99 -26.88 -12.59
C TYR A 67 -2.36 -26.32 -13.96
N ILE A 68 -3.08 -25.19 -13.98
CA ILE A 68 -3.43 -24.54 -15.24
C ILE A 68 -2.32 -23.60 -15.67
N LEU A 69 -1.74 -23.89 -16.82
CA LEU A 69 -0.74 -23.05 -17.45
C LEU A 69 -1.37 -22.28 -18.61
N GLY A 70 -1.39 -20.94 -18.49
CA GLY A 70 -1.72 -20.05 -19.61
C GLY A 70 -0.57 -19.97 -20.61
N GLY A 71 -0.08 -18.75 -20.87
CA GLY A 71 1.11 -18.54 -21.70
C GLY A 71 2.43 -18.83 -21.00
N GLY A 72 2.41 -19.14 -19.69
CA GLY A 72 3.59 -19.32 -18.86
C GLY A 72 4.49 -18.09 -18.79
N SER A 73 3.92 -16.88 -18.94
CA SER A 73 4.64 -15.62 -19.05
C SER A 73 5.09 -15.04 -17.70
N ASP A 74 4.59 -15.60 -16.61
CA ASP A 74 4.78 -15.17 -15.21
C ASP A 74 5.19 -16.36 -14.31
N THR A 75 5.48 -17.51 -14.90
CA THR A 75 5.62 -18.79 -14.17
C THR A 75 7.09 -19.17 -13.96
N VAL A 76 7.42 -19.59 -12.74
CA VAL A 76 8.67 -20.27 -12.37
C VAL A 76 8.37 -21.76 -12.16
N GLY A 77 8.98 -22.62 -12.96
CA GLY A 77 8.84 -24.07 -12.85
C GLY A 77 9.61 -24.61 -11.64
N ALA A 78 9.16 -25.76 -11.12
CA ALA A 78 9.81 -26.43 -10.01
C ALA A 78 11.03 -27.26 -10.48
N ASP A 79 12.07 -27.35 -9.65
CA ASP A 79 13.23 -28.21 -9.93
C ASP A 79 12.91 -29.69 -9.74
N LYS A 80 12.12 -29.99 -8.70
CA LYS A 80 11.62 -31.34 -8.45
C LYS A 80 10.54 -31.68 -9.50
N PRO A 81 10.42 -32.95 -9.91
CA PRO A 81 9.32 -33.37 -10.78
C PRO A 81 7.97 -32.96 -10.18
N TYR A 82 7.19 -32.20 -10.96
CA TYR A 82 5.88 -31.74 -10.50
C TYR A 82 4.95 -32.94 -10.29
N THR A 83 4.25 -32.99 -9.17
CA THR A 83 3.44 -34.16 -8.76
C THR A 83 2.00 -34.12 -9.27
N GLY A 84 1.66 -33.14 -10.11
CA GLY A 84 0.35 -32.99 -10.72
C GLY A 84 0.39 -33.00 -12.25
N ILE A 85 -0.79 -32.92 -12.87
CA ILE A 85 -0.95 -32.76 -14.30
C ILE A 85 -0.98 -31.28 -14.64
N VAL A 86 -0.16 -30.84 -15.58
CA VAL A 86 -0.25 -29.48 -16.14
C VAL A 86 -1.26 -29.49 -17.27
N VAL A 87 -2.18 -28.54 -17.29
CA VAL A 87 -3.19 -28.38 -18.33
C VAL A 87 -2.98 -27.06 -19.04
N ARG A 88 -2.98 -27.08 -20.37
CA ARG A 88 -2.86 -25.88 -21.20
C ARG A 88 -4.00 -25.79 -22.20
N LEU A 89 -4.77 -24.72 -22.11
CA LEU A 89 -5.91 -24.43 -22.99
C LEU A 89 -5.43 -23.83 -24.33
N CYS A 90 -4.65 -24.57 -25.12
CA CYS A 90 -4.03 -24.04 -26.35
C CYS A 90 -4.60 -24.61 -27.66
N GLN A 91 -5.79 -25.23 -27.61
CA GLN A 91 -6.41 -25.90 -28.75
C GLN A 91 -7.78 -25.30 -29.10
N ASN A 92 -8.16 -25.41 -30.37
CA ASN A 92 -9.48 -25.08 -30.91
C ASN A 92 -10.13 -23.81 -30.35
N ASP A 93 -11.24 -23.96 -29.62
CA ASP A 93 -12.09 -22.86 -29.17
C ASP A 93 -11.44 -22.05 -28.04
N PHE A 94 -10.52 -22.64 -27.28
CA PHE A 94 -9.76 -21.93 -26.26
C PHE A 94 -8.81 -20.87 -26.84
N ILE A 95 -8.44 -20.97 -28.13
CA ILE A 95 -7.54 -20.00 -28.80
C ILE A 95 -8.24 -19.14 -29.85
N ARG A 96 -9.57 -19.09 -29.84
CA ARG A 96 -10.36 -18.32 -30.82
C ARG A 96 -10.95 -17.05 -30.23
N VAL A 97 -10.97 -16.01 -31.06
CA VAL A 97 -11.71 -14.77 -30.83
C VAL A 97 -12.91 -14.75 -31.78
N ARG A 98 -14.10 -14.59 -31.24
CA ARG A 98 -15.39 -14.56 -31.94
C ARG A 98 -16.10 -13.22 -31.67
N PRO A 99 -15.97 -12.25 -32.58
CA PRO A 99 -16.70 -10.99 -32.49
C PRO A 99 -18.19 -11.24 -32.77
N GLY A 100 -19.05 -10.83 -31.85
CA GLY A 100 -20.50 -10.73 -32.03
C GLY A 100 -20.92 -9.32 -32.46
N ARG A 101 -22.21 -9.00 -32.29
CA ARG A 101 -22.75 -7.65 -32.62
C ARG A 101 -22.43 -6.59 -31.57
N LYS A 102 -22.38 -6.96 -30.29
CA LYS A 102 -22.18 -6.05 -29.14
C LYS A 102 -21.11 -6.52 -28.16
N HIS A 103 -20.51 -7.68 -28.43
CA HIS A 103 -19.59 -8.35 -27.53
C HIS A 103 -18.52 -9.08 -28.33
N VAL A 104 -17.38 -9.33 -27.71
CA VAL A 104 -16.31 -10.19 -28.23
C VAL A 104 -16.14 -11.36 -27.28
N THR A 105 -16.30 -12.58 -27.78
CA THR A 105 -15.99 -13.79 -27.01
C THR A 105 -14.58 -14.23 -27.32
N ALA A 106 -13.78 -14.49 -26.30
CA ALA A 106 -12.41 -14.96 -26.43
C ALA A 106 -12.19 -16.19 -25.56
N GLY A 107 -11.64 -17.25 -26.16
CA GLY A 107 -11.16 -18.39 -25.38
C GLY A 107 -10.01 -17.99 -24.45
N ALA A 108 -9.88 -18.68 -23.32
CA ALA A 108 -8.91 -18.34 -22.28
C ALA A 108 -7.44 -18.47 -22.73
N GLY A 109 -7.15 -19.29 -23.74
CA GLY A 109 -5.82 -19.46 -24.33
C GLY A 109 -5.44 -18.44 -25.40
N VAL A 110 -6.38 -17.57 -25.81
CA VAL A 110 -6.09 -16.48 -26.75
C VAL A 110 -4.99 -15.59 -26.18
N ARG A 111 -3.95 -15.27 -26.98
CA ARG A 111 -2.94 -14.29 -26.57
C ARG A 111 -3.57 -12.91 -26.46
N LEU A 112 -3.19 -12.13 -25.45
CA LEU A 112 -3.83 -10.83 -25.24
C LEU A 112 -3.60 -9.86 -26.43
N SER A 113 -2.42 -9.92 -27.06
CA SER A 113 -2.13 -9.19 -28.30
C SER A 113 -3.10 -9.53 -29.45
N ASP A 114 -3.52 -10.80 -29.52
CA ASP A 114 -4.41 -11.31 -30.57
C ASP A 114 -5.85 -10.90 -30.27
N LEU A 115 -6.29 -10.97 -29.01
CA LEU A 115 -7.57 -10.42 -28.58
C LEU A 115 -7.70 -8.96 -29.02
N VAL A 116 -6.71 -8.14 -28.66
CA VAL A 116 -6.73 -6.70 -28.93
C VAL A 116 -6.72 -6.42 -30.44
N SER A 117 -5.82 -7.08 -31.18
CA SER A 117 -5.66 -6.84 -32.62
C SER A 117 -6.85 -7.35 -33.45
N ILE A 118 -7.43 -8.51 -33.09
CA ILE A 118 -8.59 -9.08 -33.78
C ILE A 118 -9.84 -8.26 -33.49
N SER A 119 -10.01 -7.79 -32.25
CA SER A 119 -11.12 -6.91 -31.85
C SER A 119 -11.06 -5.58 -32.61
N ALA A 120 -9.89 -4.94 -32.67
CA ALA A 120 -9.71 -3.67 -33.39
C ALA A 120 -10.07 -3.79 -34.87
N ARG A 121 -9.64 -4.86 -35.55
CA ARG A 121 -9.99 -5.13 -36.97
C ARG A 121 -11.49 -5.35 -37.22
N ARG A 122 -12.26 -5.53 -36.15
CA ARG A 122 -13.70 -5.77 -36.18
C ARG A 122 -14.48 -4.58 -35.62
N GLY A 123 -13.81 -3.44 -35.42
CA GLY A 123 -14.42 -2.20 -34.96
C GLY A 123 -14.62 -2.12 -33.44
N PHE A 124 -13.95 -2.97 -32.66
CA PHE A 124 -13.98 -2.94 -31.19
C PHE A 124 -12.64 -2.48 -30.61
N GLY A 125 -12.65 -1.46 -29.76
CA GLY A 125 -11.44 -0.84 -29.20
C GLY A 125 -11.47 -0.68 -27.69
N GLY A 126 -10.70 0.28 -27.17
CA GLY A 126 -10.63 0.62 -25.74
C GLY A 126 -9.62 -0.22 -24.95
N ILE A 127 -9.12 -1.30 -25.53
CA ILE A 127 -8.17 -2.23 -24.91
C ILE A 127 -6.77 -2.20 -25.55
N ALA A 128 -6.46 -1.21 -26.39
CA ALA A 128 -5.12 -1.04 -26.98
C ALA A 128 -3.96 -1.11 -25.97
N PRO A 129 -4.05 -0.51 -24.75
CA PRO A 129 -2.98 -0.62 -23.75
C PRO A 129 -2.63 -2.05 -23.33
N LEU A 130 -3.59 -2.98 -23.44
CA LEU A 130 -3.38 -4.38 -23.08
C LEU A 130 -2.55 -5.15 -24.12
N ALA A 131 -2.39 -4.62 -25.34
CA ALA A 131 -1.74 -5.33 -26.45
C ALA A 131 -0.31 -5.77 -26.15
N ALA A 132 0.38 -5.02 -25.29
CA ALA A 132 1.75 -5.27 -24.92
C ALA A 132 1.89 -6.28 -23.78
N ILE A 133 0.85 -6.62 -23.02
CA ILE A 133 0.97 -7.55 -21.89
C ILE A 133 1.10 -8.99 -22.42
N PRO A 134 2.16 -9.74 -22.06
CA PRO A 134 2.35 -11.11 -22.50
C PRO A 134 1.37 -12.01 -21.76
N GLY A 135 1.10 -13.16 -22.37
CA GLY A 135 0.22 -14.17 -21.81
C GLY A 135 -1.12 -14.25 -22.52
N THR A 136 -2.07 -14.86 -21.83
CA THR A 136 -3.35 -15.30 -22.40
C THR A 136 -4.51 -14.62 -21.70
N VAL A 137 -5.69 -14.61 -22.33
CA VAL A 137 -6.91 -14.01 -21.76
C VAL A 137 -7.22 -14.59 -20.37
N GLY A 138 -7.11 -15.90 -20.16
CA GLY A 138 -7.37 -16.53 -18.86
C GLY A 138 -6.44 -16.02 -17.76
N GLY A 139 -5.14 -15.95 -18.04
CA GLY A 139 -4.15 -15.36 -17.13
C GLY A 139 -4.38 -13.87 -16.90
N ALA A 140 -4.72 -13.13 -17.96
CA ALA A 140 -5.03 -11.71 -17.88
C ALA A 140 -6.24 -11.44 -16.98
N VAL A 141 -7.33 -12.22 -17.12
CA VAL A 141 -8.51 -12.11 -16.26
C VAL A 141 -8.16 -12.45 -14.81
N ARG A 142 -7.46 -13.57 -14.57
CA ARG A 142 -7.03 -13.97 -13.23
C ARG A 142 -6.32 -12.85 -12.48
N MET A 143 -5.37 -12.23 -13.17
CA MET A 143 -4.50 -11.19 -12.64
C MET A 143 -5.05 -9.78 -12.84
N ASN A 144 -6.31 -9.64 -13.28
CA ASN A 144 -6.90 -8.36 -13.72
C ASN A 144 -5.87 -7.48 -14.45
N ALA A 145 -5.30 -8.02 -15.52
CA ALA A 145 -4.17 -7.41 -16.20
C ALA A 145 -4.56 -6.03 -16.74
N GLY A 146 -3.79 -5.02 -16.34
CA GLY A 146 -3.93 -3.67 -16.82
C GLY A 146 -2.61 -2.98 -17.18
N ALA A 147 -2.74 -1.96 -18.01
CA ALA A 147 -1.68 -1.04 -18.46
C ALA A 147 -2.31 0.31 -18.84
N HIS A 148 -1.59 1.40 -18.59
CA HIS A 148 -1.99 2.77 -18.93
C HIS A 148 -3.44 3.13 -18.57
N GLY A 149 -3.87 2.80 -17.35
CA GLY A 149 -5.20 3.13 -16.82
C GLY A 149 -6.35 2.24 -17.32
N VAL A 150 -6.04 1.21 -18.10
CA VAL A 150 -7.01 0.25 -18.64
C VAL A 150 -6.76 -1.12 -18.01
N SER A 151 -7.81 -1.76 -17.49
CA SER A 151 -7.76 -3.14 -17.00
C SER A 151 -8.74 -4.03 -17.75
N ILE A 152 -8.40 -5.32 -17.92
CA ILE A 152 -9.29 -6.25 -18.62
C ILE A 152 -10.64 -6.42 -17.91
N GLY A 153 -10.66 -6.37 -16.57
CA GLY A 153 -11.86 -6.48 -15.74
C GLY A 153 -12.94 -5.46 -16.09
N ASP A 154 -12.54 -4.26 -16.50
CA ASP A 154 -13.45 -3.14 -16.85
C ASP A 154 -14.39 -3.49 -18.02
N TYR A 155 -14.03 -4.49 -18.82
CA TYR A 155 -14.75 -4.89 -20.04
C TYR A 155 -15.38 -6.28 -19.93
N ILE A 156 -15.19 -7.01 -18.83
CA ILE A 156 -15.76 -8.35 -18.68
C ILE A 156 -17.27 -8.23 -18.50
N ALA A 157 -18.02 -8.83 -19.43
CA ALA A 157 -19.46 -9.00 -19.31
C ALA A 157 -19.79 -10.31 -18.58
N GLU A 158 -19.11 -11.40 -18.95
CA GLU A 158 -19.33 -12.73 -18.40
C GLU A 158 -18.07 -13.58 -18.55
N LEU A 159 -17.83 -14.46 -17.59
CA LEU A 159 -16.80 -15.49 -17.64
C LEU A 159 -17.43 -16.87 -17.60
N CYS A 160 -16.83 -17.80 -18.34
CA CYS A 160 -17.17 -19.22 -18.31
C CYS A 160 -15.96 -20.03 -17.89
N GLY A 161 -16.21 -21.15 -17.22
CA GLY A 161 -15.16 -22.02 -16.72
C GLY A 161 -15.67 -23.30 -16.08
N TYR A 162 -14.77 -23.94 -15.35
CA TYR A 162 -15.04 -25.15 -14.57
C TYR A 162 -14.35 -25.06 -13.22
N ASP A 163 -14.96 -25.58 -12.17
CA ASP A 163 -14.22 -25.82 -10.93
C ASP A 163 -13.28 -27.04 -11.08
N MET A 164 -12.41 -27.28 -10.08
CA MET A 164 -11.49 -28.42 -10.09
C MET A 164 -12.18 -29.79 -10.04
N THR A 165 -13.49 -29.86 -9.79
CA THR A 165 -14.28 -31.11 -9.85
C THR A 165 -14.80 -31.41 -11.25
N GLY A 166 -14.62 -30.48 -12.19
CA GLY A 166 -15.17 -30.55 -13.54
C GLY A 166 -16.65 -30.15 -13.62
N THR A 167 -17.13 -29.40 -12.62
CA THR A 167 -18.48 -28.81 -12.64
C THR A 167 -18.43 -27.45 -13.37
N PRO A 168 -19.35 -27.17 -14.31
CA PRO A 168 -19.39 -25.88 -14.99
C PRO A 168 -19.56 -24.72 -14.01
N TRP A 169 -18.85 -23.62 -14.29
CA TRP A 169 -18.90 -22.39 -13.53
C TRP A 169 -19.05 -21.19 -14.48
N SER A 170 -19.80 -20.19 -14.05
CA SER A 170 -19.93 -18.90 -14.74
C SER A 170 -20.17 -17.78 -13.75
N ALA A 171 -19.75 -16.57 -14.11
CA ALA A 171 -20.08 -15.36 -13.36
C ALA A 171 -20.22 -14.17 -14.30
N SER A 172 -21.17 -13.29 -13.99
CA SER A 172 -21.24 -11.96 -14.60
C SER A 172 -20.05 -11.12 -14.12
N GLY A 173 -19.54 -10.25 -14.99
CA GLY A 173 -18.48 -9.30 -14.60
C GLY A 173 -18.88 -8.37 -13.45
N SER A 174 -20.18 -8.12 -13.26
CA SER A 174 -20.74 -7.33 -12.15
C SER A 174 -20.81 -8.08 -10.81
N GLU A 175 -20.71 -9.42 -10.84
CA GLU A 175 -20.66 -10.26 -9.63
C GLU A 175 -19.23 -10.42 -9.10
N LEU A 176 -18.24 -9.96 -9.88
CA LEU A 176 -16.83 -10.07 -9.57
C LEU A 176 -16.27 -8.73 -9.06
N GLU A 177 -15.41 -8.80 -8.06
CA GLU A 177 -14.60 -7.67 -7.61
C GLU A 177 -13.28 -7.62 -8.38
N TRP A 178 -12.96 -6.44 -8.88
CA TRP A 178 -11.73 -6.15 -9.62
C TRP A 178 -10.88 -5.18 -8.82
N ARG A 179 -9.64 -5.59 -8.49
CA ARG A 179 -8.66 -4.75 -7.80
C ARG A 179 -7.35 -4.73 -8.58
N TYR A 180 -6.41 -3.88 -8.19
CA TYR A 180 -5.11 -3.81 -8.86
C TYR A 180 -4.40 -5.17 -8.79
N ARG A 181 -4.13 -5.75 -9.97
CA ARG A 181 -3.52 -7.08 -10.13
C ARG A 181 -4.26 -8.24 -9.43
N GLN A 182 -5.57 -8.11 -9.23
CA GLN A 182 -6.39 -9.11 -8.52
C GLN A 182 -7.82 -9.15 -9.06
N SER A 183 -8.39 -10.36 -9.10
CA SER A 183 -9.82 -10.61 -9.35
C SER A 183 -10.40 -11.48 -8.24
N SER A 184 -11.71 -11.42 -8.03
CA SER A 184 -12.44 -12.31 -7.10
C SER A 184 -12.82 -13.66 -7.71
N VAL A 185 -12.32 -14.01 -8.89
CA VAL A 185 -12.54 -15.33 -9.49
C VAL A 185 -11.99 -16.40 -8.54
N PRO A 186 -12.77 -17.42 -8.14
CA PRO A 186 -12.31 -18.45 -7.21
C PRO A 186 -11.00 -19.12 -7.67
N LYS A 187 -10.11 -19.42 -6.73
CA LYS A 187 -8.77 -19.96 -7.04
C LYS A 187 -8.81 -21.35 -7.69
N ASP A 188 -9.86 -22.11 -7.38
CA ASP A 188 -10.17 -23.45 -7.84
C ASP A 188 -11.06 -23.46 -9.10
N VAL A 189 -11.27 -22.31 -9.74
CA VAL A 189 -11.96 -22.20 -11.03
C VAL A 189 -10.95 -22.07 -12.16
N ILE A 190 -11.22 -22.70 -13.28
CA ILE A 190 -10.46 -22.63 -14.53
C ILE A 190 -11.30 -21.85 -15.52
N ILE A 191 -10.83 -20.67 -15.92
CA ILE A 191 -11.50 -19.85 -16.93
C ILE A 191 -11.26 -20.49 -18.30
N THR A 192 -12.32 -20.74 -19.05
CA THR A 192 -12.27 -21.29 -20.41
C THR A 192 -12.61 -20.27 -21.49
N ALA A 193 -13.45 -19.29 -21.16
CA ALA A 193 -13.79 -18.19 -22.06
C ALA A 193 -14.13 -16.90 -21.29
N ALA A 194 -13.88 -15.76 -21.94
CA ALA A 194 -14.30 -14.44 -21.51
C ALA A 194 -15.17 -13.79 -22.58
N ILE A 195 -16.31 -13.24 -22.17
CA ILE A 195 -17.18 -12.43 -23.00
C ILE A 195 -16.95 -10.97 -22.61
N LEU A 196 -16.45 -10.18 -23.55
CA LEU A 196 -16.10 -8.78 -23.33
C LEU A 196 -17.10 -7.85 -24.00
N ARG A 197 -17.47 -6.75 -23.33
CA ARG A 197 -18.21 -5.64 -23.91
C ARG A 197 -17.26 -4.49 -24.20
N LEU A 198 -16.77 -4.44 -25.43
CA LEU A 198 -15.84 -3.42 -25.89
C LEU A 198 -16.56 -2.27 -26.59
N PRO A 199 -16.11 -1.02 -26.44
CA PRO A 199 -16.63 0.11 -27.20
C PRO A 199 -16.33 -0.04 -28.70
N GLU A 200 -17.18 0.56 -29.52
CA GLU A 200 -16.90 0.71 -30.95
C GLU A 200 -15.72 1.67 -31.16
N CYS A 201 -14.90 1.42 -32.19
CA CYS A 201 -13.74 2.24 -32.50
C CYS A 201 -13.53 2.42 -34.01
N ASP A 202 -12.76 3.46 -34.36
CA ASP A 202 -12.13 3.53 -35.67
C ASP A 202 -10.96 2.52 -35.73
N THR A 203 -11.03 1.59 -36.68
CA THR A 203 -10.06 0.51 -36.83
C THR A 203 -8.63 1.01 -37.05
N ALA A 204 -8.44 2.05 -37.87
CA ALA A 204 -7.11 2.53 -38.24
C ALA A 204 -6.43 3.21 -37.04
N GLU A 205 -7.20 4.03 -36.32
CA GLU A 205 -6.74 4.71 -35.12
C GLU A 205 -6.42 3.72 -33.98
N GLU A 206 -7.26 2.72 -33.76
CA GLU A 206 -7.03 1.73 -32.71
C GLU A 206 -5.78 0.88 -33.01
N LEU A 207 -5.58 0.47 -34.27
CA LEU A 207 -4.36 -0.23 -34.70
C LEU A 207 -3.10 0.63 -34.55
N ARG A 208 -3.21 1.96 -34.73
CA ARG A 208 -2.11 2.90 -34.48
C ARG A 208 -1.71 2.89 -33.00
N LYS A 209 -2.68 3.02 -32.08
CA LYS A 209 -2.46 2.95 -30.63
C LYS A 209 -1.81 1.63 -30.21
N ILE A 210 -2.29 0.51 -30.76
CA ILE A 210 -1.71 -0.83 -30.52
C ILE A 210 -0.23 -0.86 -30.95
N SER A 211 0.08 -0.30 -32.13
CA SER A 211 1.47 -0.25 -32.59
C SER A 211 2.36 0.61 -31.68
N GLU A 212 1.84 1.69 -31.12
CA GLU A 212 2.56 2.57 -30.20
C GLU A 212 2.87 1.87 -28.89
N GLU A 213 1.88 1.18 -28.33
CA GLU A 213 2.01 0.38 -27.11
C GLU A 213 3.09 -0.70 -27.27
N LEU A 214 3.06 -1.45 -28.37
CA LEU A 214 4.08 -2.46 -28.68
C LEU A 214 5.48 -1.86 -28.90
N LYS A 215 5.58 -0.66 -29.49
CA LYS A 215 6.85 0.06 -29.63
C LYS A 215 7.40 0.49 -28.26
N HIS A 216 6.54 1.04 -27.41
CA HIS A 216 6.89 1.49 -26.07
C HIS A 216 7.44 0.34 -25.21
N ARG A 217 6.75 -0.81 -25.21
CA ARG A 217 7.23 -1.99 -24.48
C ARG A 217 8.58 -2.49 -24.96
N ARG A 218 8.77 -2.67 -26.28
CA ARG A 218 10.04 -3.13 -26.86
C ARG A 218 11.22 -2.21 -26.49
N ALA A 219 10.97 -0.90 -26.33
CA ALA A 219 11.99 0.04 -25.91
C ALA A 219 12.47 -0.20 -24.47
N LYS A 220 11.59 -0.67 -23.57
CA LYS A 220 11.89 -0.85 -22.13
C LYS A 220 12.23 -2.29 -21.72
N GLU A 221 11.60 -3.28 -22.35
CA GLU A 221 11.75 -4.68 -21.95
C GLU A 221 13.12 -5.25 -22.34
N PRO A 222 13.78 -6.00 -21.44
CA PRO A 222 15.04 -6.66 -21.76
C PRO A 222 14.88 -7.80 -22.76
N ARG A 223 15.97 -8.11 -23.46
CA ARG A 223 16.07 -9.31 -24.28
C ARG A 223 16.42 -10.51 -23.40
N GLY A 224 16.01 -11.69 -23.82
CA GLY A 224 16.25 -12.95 -23.10
C GLY A 224 14.98 -13.55 -22.54
N ARG A 225 15.12 -14.67 -21.83
CA ARG A 225 14.01 -15.39 -21.22
C ARG A 225 13.71 -14.80 -19.85
N SER A 226 12.47 -14.39 -19.60
CA SER A 226 12.03 -13.84 -18.32
C SER A 226 10.56 -14.15 -18.05
N ALA A 227 10.13 -14.04 -16.80
CA ALA A 227 8.73 -14.14 -16.38
C ALA A 227 8.06 -12.75 -16.21
N GLY A 228 8.57 -11.73 -16.91
CA GLY A 228 8.16 -10.34 -16.66
C GLY A 228 8.78 -9.76 -15.39
N CYS A 229 8.04 -8.88 -14.72
CA CYS A 229 8.45 -8.29 -13.45
C CYS A 229 8.50 -9.37 -12.35
N ALA A 230 9.62 -9.44 -11.64
CA ALA A 230 9.82 -10.39 -10.54
C ALA A 230 9.00 -10.03 -9.29
N PHE A 231 8.86 -8.73 -9.02
CA PHE A 231 8.16 -8.20 -7.85
C PHE A 231 7.09 -7.18 -8.22
N LYS A 232 6.02 -7.13 -7.41
CA LYS A 232 4.99 -6.11 -7.49
C LYS A 232 5.60 -4.76 -7.09
N ASN A 233 5.15 -3.69 -7.74
CA ASN A 233 5.42 -2.34 -7.25
C ASN A 233 4.78 -2.14 -5.87
N VAL A 234 5.45 -1.40 -4.98
CA VAL A 234 4.89 -1.01 -3.68
C VAL A 234 3.78 0.00 -3.91
N SER A 235 4.05 1.05 -4.68
CA SER A 235 3.05 2.01 -5.17
C SER A 235 3.46 2.57 -6.53
N ALA A 236 2.66 3.49 -7.08
CA ALA A 236 3.05 4.21 -8.31
C ALA A 236 4.33 5.03 -8.11
N ASP A 237 4.52 5.57 -6.91
CA ASP A 237 5.67 6.37 -6.52
C ASP A 237 6.86 5.51 -6.08
N GLU A 238 6.65 4.25 -5.69
CA GLU A 238 7.69 3.29 -5.28
C GLU A 238 7.70 2.03 -6.17
N PRO A 239 8.09 2.14 -7.45
CA PRO A 239 8.19 0.99 -8.34
C PRO A 239 9.36 0.09 -7.94
N ALA A 240 9.12 -1.23 -7.89
CA ALA A 240 10.12 -2.20 -7.46
C ALA A 240 11.40 -2.14 -8.30
N GLY A 241 11.30 -1.90 -9.60
CA GLY A 241 12.46 -1.74 -10.47
C GLY A 241 13.38 -0.59 -10.06
N ARG A 242 12.84 0.52 -9.53
CA ARG A 242 13.67 1.65 -9.05
C ARG A 242 14.33 1.31 -7.71
N LEU A 243 13.61 0.63 -6.82
CA LEU A 243 14.15 0.20 -5.53
C LEU A 243 15.32 -0.79 -5.72
N ILE A 244 15.17 -1.76 -6.62
CA ILE A 244 16.22 -2.74 -6.94
C ILE A 244 17.44 -2.04 -7.58
N ASP A 245 17.21 -1.06 -8.45
CA ASP A 245 18.28 -0.28 -9.09
C ASP A 245 19.01 0.63 -8.09
N TYR A 246 18.27 1.24 -7.15
CA TYR A 246 18.83 2.03 -6.05
C TYR A 246 19.79 1.20 -5.18
N CYS A 247 19.46 -0.07 -4.95
CA CYS A 247 20.33 -1.04 -4.26
C CYS A 247 21.52 -1.53 -5.12
N GLY A 248 21.67 -1.05 -6.36
CA GLY A 248 22.79 -1.41 -7.23
C GLY A 248 22.78 -2.87 -7.71
N LEU A 249 21.61 -3.51 -7.78
CA LEU A 249 21.49 -4.95 -8.03
C LEU A 249 21.40 -5.35 -9.50
N LYS A 250 21.52 -4.42 -10.45
CA LYS A 250 21.63 -4.76 -11.88
C LYS A 250 22.86 -5.64 -12.14
N SER A 251 22.73 -6.59 -13.06
CA SER A 251 23.70 -7.66 -13.31
C SER A 251 24.03 -8.57 -12.13
N CYS A 252 23.32 -8.48 -10.99
CA CYS A 252 23.49 -9.45 -9.92
C CYS A 252 23.12 -10.85 -10.44
N ILE A 253 23.95 -11.85 -10.13
CA ILE A 253 23.84 -13.22 -10.68
C ILE A 253 23.62 -14.21 -9.55
N SER A 254 22.75 -15.20 -9.78
CA SER A 254 22.69 -16.43 -9.00
C SER A 254 22.55 -17.61 -9.96
N GLY A 255 23.53 -18.51 -9.96
CA GLY A 255 23.61 -19.62 -10.92
C GLY A 255 23.51 -19.13 -12.37
N GLU A 256 22.51 -19.59 -13.11
CA GLU A 256 22.28 -19.19 -14.51
C GLU A 256 21.21 -18.08 -14.68
N ALA A 257 20.76 -17.46 -13.58
CA ALA A 257 19.86 -16.33 -13.57
C ALA A 257 20.57 -15.02 -13.20
N TYR A 258 20.13 -13.89 -13.78
CA TYR A 258 20.67 -12.57 -13.42
C TYR A 258 19.65 -11.44 -13.53
N VAL A 259 19.89 -10.35 -12.80
CA VAL A 259 19.07 -9.12 -12.87
C VAL A 259 19.41 -8.34 -14.13
N SER A 260 18.39 -7.95 -14.90
CA SER A 260 18.61 -7.23 -16.13
C SER A 260 19.19 -5.82 -15.93
N GLU A 261 20.25 -5.51 -16.67
CA GLU A 261 20.79 -4.14 -16.83
C GLU A 261 19.77 -3.14 -17.35
N LYS A 262 18.88 -3.58 -18.25
CA LYS A 262 17.92 -2.68 -18.89
C LYS A 262 16.76 -2.33 -17.97
N HIS A 263 16.33 -3.27 -17.12
CA HIS A 263 15.23 -3.07 -16.20
C HIS A 263 15.40 -3.96 -14.96
N ALA A 264 15.73 -3.37 -13.81
CA ALA A 264 16.16 -4.12 -12.62
C ALA A 264 15.08 -5.05 -12.01
N ASN A 265 13.79 -4.83 -12.31
CA ASN A 265 12.73 -5.77 -11.89
C ASN A 265 12.60 -7.02 -12.79
N TYR A 266 13.45 -7.21 -13.80
CA TYR A 266 13.41 -8.41 -14.66
C TYR A 266 14.58 -9.33 -14.30
N ILE A 267 14.24 -10.58 -14.01
CA ILE A 267 15.22 -11.66 -13.88
C ILE A 267 15.29 -12.39 -15.23
N ILE A 268 16.51 -12.51 -15.74
CA ILE A 268 16.80 -13.14 -17.02
C ILE A 268 17.42 -14.50 -16.77
N ASN A 269 16.84 -15.52 -17.42
CA ASN A 269 17.45 -16.84 -17.52
C ASN A 269 18.40 -16.86 -18.72
N SER A 270 19.70 -16.99 -18.45
CA SER A 270 20.75 -16.98 -19.48
C SER A 270 20.81 -18.29 -20.27
N LYS A 271 20.62 -19.42 -19.59
CA LYS A 271 20.70 -20.77 -20.13
C LYS A 271 19.62 -21.64 -19.50
N HIS A 272 19.91 -22.45 -18.49
CA HIS A 272 19.04 -23.43 -17.84
C HIS A 272 18.93 -23.14 -16.33
N ALA A 273 18.62 -21.89 -15.97
CA ALA A 273 18.41 -21.51 -14.57
C ALA A 273 17.42 -22.46 -13.88
N SER A 274 17.78 -22.90 -12.68
CA SER A 274 16.93 -23.73 -11.82
C SER A 274 15.89 -22.87 -11.10
N GLU A 275 14.90 -23.49 -10.46
CA GLU A 275 14.03 -22.83 -9.49
C GLU A 275 14.85 -22.19 -8.37
N ASP A 276 15.85 -22.93 -7.86
CA ASP A 276 16.73 -22.45 -6.79
C ASP A 276 17.54 -21.21 -7.19
N ASP A 277 18.02 -21.11 -8.43
CA ASP A 277 18.69 -19.91 -8.93
C ASP A 277 17.78 -18.68 -8.86
N ILE A 278 16.51 -18.85 -9.23
CA ILE A 278 15.50 -17.79 -9.18
C ILE A 278 15.17 -17.43 -7.74
N ILE A 279 14.94 -18.42 -6.86
CA ILE A 279 14.64 -18.20 -5.44
C ILE A 279 15.81 -17.47 -4.75
N ASN A 280 17.04 -17.91 -4.97
CA ASN A 280 18.22 -17.32 -4.35
C ASN A 280 18.41 -15.87 -4.80
N LEU A 281 18.27 -15.59 -6.09
CA LEU A 281 18.38 -14.23 -6.62
C LEU A 281 17.27 -13.32 -6.09
N MET A 282 16.01 -13.79 -6.12
CA MET A 282 14.88 -13.04 -5.57
C MET A 282 15.03 -12.79 -4.06
N SER A 283 15.51 -13.76 -3.31
CA SER A 283 15.76 -13.64 -1.87
C SER A 283 16.85 -12.60 -1.59
N GLN A 284 17.94 -12.59 -2.36
CA GLN A 284 19.00 -11.59 -2.25
C GLN A 284 18.48 -10.18 -2.56
N ILE A 285 17.69 -10.03 -3.63
CA ILE A 285 17.08 -8.75 -4.00
C ILE A 285 16.19 -8.24 -2.86
N ARG A 286 15.28 -9.10 -2.39
CA ARG A 286 14.32 -8.75 -1.35
C ARG A 286 14.99 -8.37 -0.04
N ARG A 287 16.03 -9.09 0.37
CA ARG A 287 16.85 -8.77 1.54
C ARG A 287 17.48 -7.39 1.43
N CYS A 288 18.20 -7.14 0.34
CA CYS A 288 18.94 -5.89 0.16
C CYS A 288 17.99 -4.68 0.08
N VAL A 289 16.86 -4.79 -0.62
CA VAL A 289 15.84 -3.73 -0.64
C VAL A 289 15.27 -3.49 0.76
N ALA A 290 14.96 -4.55 1.51
CA ALA A 290 14.44 -4.41 2.87
C ALA A 290 15.45 -3.75 3.83
N GLU A 291 16.72 -4.12 3.75
CA GLU A 291 17.80 -3.55 4.58
C GLU A 291 18.05 -2.06 4.27
N GLU A 292 18.07 -1.69 2.99
CA GLU A 292 18.33 -0.31 2.56
C GLU A 292 17.11 0.60 2.78
N THR A 293 15.90 0.11 2.49
CA THR A 293 14.70 0.96 2.40
C THR A 293 13.64 0.71 3.47
N GLY A 294 13.67 -0.45 4.14
CA GLY A 294 12.58 -0.91 5.00
C GLY A 294 11.39 -1.50 4.24
N LEU A 295 11.43 -1.56 2.90
CA LEU A 295 10.35 -2.10 2.07
C LEU A 295 10.59 -3.58 1.74
N TYR A 296 9.56 -4.41 1.92
CA TYR A 296 9.62 -5.87 1.72
C TYR A 296 8.93 -6.25 0.41
N LEU A 297 9.67 -6.26 -0.70
CA LEU A 297 9.10 -6.54 -2.02
C LEU A 297 8.32 -7.87 -2.06
N ARG A 298 7.11 -7.84 -2.64
CA ARG A 298 6.24 -9.00 -2.79
C ARG A 298 6.45 -9.64 -4.16
N PRO A 299 6.68 -10.96 -4.26
CA PRO A 299 6.77 -11.65 -5.55
C PRO A 299 5.54 -11.40 -6.43
N GLU A 300 5.76 -11.07 -7.70
CA GLU A 300 4.73 -11.02 -8.75
C GLU A 300 4.70 -12.29 -9.59
N VAL A 301 5.85 -12.92 -9.78
CA VAL A 301 5.95 -14.22 -10.46
C VAL A 301 5.26 -15.32 -9.65
N CYS A 302 4.65 -16.26 -10.37
CA CYS A 302 3.95 -17.41 -9.82
C CYS A 302 4.89 -18.63 -9.83
N PHE A 303 5.18 -19.16 -8.65
CA PHE A 303 5.82 -20.46 -8.52
C PHE A 303 4.76 -21.56 -8.66
N VAL A 304 5.11 -22.63 -9.38
CA VAL A 304 4.19 -23.77 -9.56
C VAL A 304 3.92 -24.48 -8.24
N ASP A 305 4.90 -24.50 -7.32
CA ASP A 305 4.73 -24.87 -5.93
C ASP A 305 4.70 -23.61 -5.05
N SER A 306 3.79 -23.57 -4.07
CA SER A 306 3.78 -22.53 -3.03
C SER A 306 5.11 -22.46 -2.25
N GLU A 307 5.83 -23.58 -2.13
CA GLU A 307 7.12 -23.64 -1.42
C GLU A 307 8.12 -22.61 -1.95
N GLY A 308 8.21 -22.40 -3.28
CA GLY A 308 9.15 -21.46 -3.87
C GLY A 308 8.89 -20.00 -3.45
N ARG A 309 7.62 -19.58 -3.47
CA ARG A 309 7.21 -18.25 -2.98
C ARG A 309 7.51 -18.12 -1.49
N ASP A 310 7.19 -19.13 -0.71
CA ASP A 310 7.37 -19.10 0.75
C ASP A 310 8.84 -19.01 1.11
N ARG A 311 9.74 -19.72 0.40
CA ARG A 311 11.20 -19.61 0.54
C ARG A 311 11.73 -18.20 0.28
N VAL A 312 11.24 -17.52 -0.77
CA VAL A 312 11.61 -16.11 -1.07
C VAL A 312 11.15 -15.17 0.05
N CYS A 313 9.93 -15.36 0.56
CA CYS A 313 9.37 -14.55 1.63
C CYS A 313 10.06 -14.82 2.99
N SER A 314 10.35 -16.08 3.31
CA SER A 314 10.93 -16.49 4.59
C SER A 314 12.43 -16.17 4.69
N ALA A 315 13.13 -16.02 3.56
CA ALA A 315 14.54 -15.60 3.56
C ALA A 315 14.75 -14.20 4.17
N THR A 316 13.70 -13.37 4.22
CA THR A 316 13.71 -12.07 4.91
C THR A 316 12.31 -11.80 5.47
N PRO A 317 11.94 -12.39 6.62
CA PRO A 317 10.57 -12.27 7.12
C PRO A 317 10.21 -10.80 7.34
N ALA A 318 9.03 -10.42 6.86
CA ALA A 318 8.52 -9.08 7.10
C ALA A 318 7.98 -8.99 8.55
N PRO A 319 8.21 -7.88 9.27
CA PRO A 319 7.67 -7.71 10.62
C PRO A 319 6.16 -7.78 10.64
N ARG A 320 5.61 -8.35 11.71
CA ARG A 320 4.20 -8.27 12.03
C ARG A 320 3.88 -6.96 12.73
N VAL A 321 3.03 -6.16 12.12
CA VAL A 321 2.62 -4.84 12.61
C VAL A 321 1.17 -4.88 13.08
N ALA A 322 0.92 -4.58 14.35
CA ALA A 322 -0.43 -4.35 14.86
C ALA A 322 -0.81 -2.88 14.69
N VAL A 323 -1.71 -2.57 13.76
CA VAL A 323 -2.19 -1.20 13.55
C VAL A 323 -3.40 -0.97 14.44
N LEU A 324 -3.25 -0.09 15.44
CA LEU A 324 -4.33 0.24 16.38
C LEU A 324 -5.18 1.38 15.82
N LYS A 325 -6.50 1.20 15.83
CA LYS A 325 -7.45 2.20 15.35
C LYS A 325 -8.73 2.21 16.18
N GLY A 326 -9.48 3.31 16.13
CA GLY A 326 -10.70 3.52 16.91
C GLY A 326 -10.49 4.44 18.11
N GLY A 327 -10.60 3.88 19.31
CA GLY A 327 -10.62 4.64 20.57
C GLY A 327 -12.02 5.11 20.98
N SER A 328 -12.06 5.85 22.09
CA SER A 328 -13.28 6.34 22.74
C SER A 328 -13.49 7.85 22.62
N SER A 329 -12.61 8.55 21.90
CA SER A 329 -12.66 10.01 21.73
C SER A 329 -13.69 10.44 20.69
N SER A 330 -13.94 11.75 20.61
CA SER A 330 -14.74 12.36 19.54
C SER A 330 -14.10 12.29 18.14
N GLU A 331 -12.86 11.78 18.04
CA GLU A 331 -12.07 11.70 16.80
C GLU A 331 -11.95 10.25 16.27
N LYS A 332 -12.79 9.35 16.79
CA LYS A 332 -12.81 7.92 16.44
C LYS A 332 -12.87 7.66 14.93
N GLU A 333 -13.70 8.37 14.19
CA GLU A 333 -13.85 8.18 12.73
C GLU A 333 -12.54 8.49 11.99
N VAL A 334 -11.83 9.54 12.41
CA VAL A 334 -10.52 9.92 11.86
C VAL A 334 -9.47 8.86 12.19
N SER A 335 -9.54 8.26 13.38
CA SER A 335 -8.65 7.16 13.78
C SER A 335 -8.89 5.92 12.94
N LEU A 336 -10.15 5.55 12.69
CA LEU A 336 -10.50 4.40 11.84
C LEU A 336 -10.00 4.58 10.41
N GLN A 337 -10.15 5.78 9.84
CA GLN A 337 -9.63 6.11 8.51
C GLN A 337 -8.11 6.12 8.46
N SER A 338 -7.44 6.75 9.45
CA SER A 338 -5.98 6.79 9.55
C SER A 338 -5.40 5.38 9.65
N GLY A 339 -5.95 4.54 10.54
CA GLY A 339 -5.49 3.18 10.73
C GLY A 339 -5.71 2.29 9.51
N ALA A 340 -6.84 2.43 8.80
CA ALA A 340 -7.06 1.71 7.55
C ALA A 340 -6.04 2.11 6.47
N ALA A 341 -5.79 3.42 6.31
CA ALA A 341 -4.81 3.92 5.36
C ALA A 341 -3.39 3.40 5.67
N VAL A 342 -2.96 3.48 6.93
CA VAL A 342 -1.66 2.94 7.37
C VAL A 342 -1.57 1.43 7.13
N ALA A 343 -2.64 0.68 7.44
CA ALA A 343 -2.66 -0.76 7.24
C ALA A 343 -2.49 -1.15 5.77
N ASP A 344 -3.20 -0.47 4.86
CA ASP A 344 -3.09 -0.72 3.41
C ASP A 344 -1.71 -0.35 2.88
N ALA A 345 -1.17 0.80 3.29
CA ALA A 345 0.17 1.23 2.93
C ALA A 345 1.26 0.23 3.38
N LEU A 346 1.17 -0.28 4.62
CA LEU A 346 2.10 -1.29 5.13
C LEU A 346 1.95 -2.64 4.42
N ARG A 347 0.73 -3.06 4.08
CA ARG A 347 0.52 -4.27 3.26
C ARG A 347 1.16 -4.14 1.89
N ASP A 348 1.08 -2.95 1.30
CA ASP A 348 1.69 -2.65 0.01
C ASP A 348 3.22 -2.62 0.07
N CYS A 349 3.78 -2.15 1.19
CA CYS A 349 5.19 -2.31 1.55
C CYS A 349 5.60 -3.77 1.86
N GLY A 350 4.65 -4.70 1.96
CA GLY A 350 4.89 -6.13 2.18
C GLY A 350 5.04 -6.58 3.63
N TYR A 351 4.61 -5.76 4.59
CA TYR A 351 4.51 -6.15 6.01
C TYR A 351 3.37 -7.15 6.25
N ASP A 352 3.48 -7.92 7.33
CA ASP A 352 2.35 -8.68 7.88
C ASP A 352 1.54 -7.75 8.78
N VAL A 353 0.28 -7.47 8.45
CA VAL A 353 -0.50 -6.39 9.09
C VAL A 353 -1.74 -6.95 9.77
N ASP A 354 -1.82 -6.73 11.09
CA ASP A 354 -2.97 -7.05 11.92
C ASP A 354 -3.69 -5.76 12.34
N GLU A 355 -4.89 -5.52 11.81
CA GLU A 355 -5.71 -4.37 12.21
C GLU A 355 -6.45 -4.68 13.51
N VAL A 356 -6.21 -3.87 14.55
CA VAL A 356 -6.81 -4.03 15.87
C VAL A 356 -7.66 -2.81 16.18
N TRP A 357 -8.97 -3.02 16.22
CA TRP A 357 -9.90 -2.02 16.71
C TRP A 357 -9.89 -2.03 18.23
N VAL A 358 -9.40 -0.95 18.84
CA VAL A 358 -9.39 -0.74 20.29
C VAL A 358 -10.55 0.16 20.72
N THR A 359 -11.19 -0.19 21.83
CA THR A 359 -12.25 0.63 22.48
C THR A 359 -11.81 1.19 23.82
N ASP A 360 -10.90 0.49 24.49
CA ASP A 360 -10.41 0.78 25.83
C ASP A 360 -8.88 0.86 25.82
N CYS A 361 -8.31 1.53 26.82
CA CYS A 361 -6.86 1.64 27.00
C CYS A 361 -6.31 0.33 27.56
N GLU A 362 -6.02 -0.63 26.68
CA GLU A 362 -5.48 -1.94 27.06
C GLU A 362 -4.53 -2.54 26.02
N VAL A 363 -3.63 -3.42 26.48
CA VAL A 363 -2.73 -4.21 25.63
C VAL A 363 -3.15 -5.67 25.69
N THR A 364 -3.88 -6.11 24.66
CA THR A 364 -4.41 -7.48 24.57
C THR A 364 -3.34 -8.48 24.13
N GLU A 365 -3.58 -9.78 24.37
CA GLU A 365 -2.73 -10.87 23.86
C GLU A 365 -2.63 -10.90 22.32
N ARG A 366 -3.56 -10.26 21.60
CA ARG A 366 -3.45 -10.09 20.15
C ARG A 366 -2.39 -9.05 19.79
N ILE A 367 -2.35 -7.93 20.52
CA ILE A 367 -1.36 -6.86 20.33
C ILE A 367 0.05 -7.36 20.67
N LYS A 368 0.19 -8.15 21.75
CA LYS A 368 1.48 -8.72 22.18
C LYS A 368 2.14 -9.68 21.19
N LYS A 369 1.43 -10.14 20.16
CA LYS A 369 1.98 -11.00 19.09
C LYS A 369 2.66 -10.21 17.97
N ALA A 370 2.56 -8.88 17.98
CA ALA A 370 3.18 -8.05 16.97
C ALA A 370 4.66 -7.81 17.28
N ASP A 371 5.47 -7.69 16.23
CA ASP A 371 6.84 -7.21 16.35
C ASP A 371 6.88 -5.70 16.57
N VAL A 372 5.89 -4.97 16.01
CA VAL A 372 5.73 -3.52 16.15
C VAL A 372 4.26 -3.15 16.27
N VAL A 373 3.93 -2.24 17.17
CA VAL A 373 2.60 -1.64 17.28
C VAL A 373 2.60 -0.28 16.58
N PHE A 374 1.60 -0.01 15.75
CA PHE A 374 1.41 1.30 15.10
C PHE A 374 0.13 1.95 15.64
N PRO A 375 0.21 2.84 16.63
CA PRO A 375 -0.94 3.59 17.11
C PRO A 375 -1.38 4.63 16.08
N ALA A 376 -2.58 4.46 15.51
CA ALA A 376 -3.25 5.47 14.68
C ALA A 376 -4.50 6.00 15.42
N LEU A 377 -4.32 6.38 16.68
CA LEU A 377 -5.37 6.82 17.61
C LEU A 377 -5.34 8.34 17.75
N HIS A 378 -6.51 8.96 17.91
CA HIS A 378 -6.64 10.41 18.08
C HIS A 378 -7.33 10.76 19.41
N GLY A 379 -6.72 11.66 20.16
CA GLY A 379 -7.20 12.16 21.44
C GLY A 379 -7.15 11.18 22.62
N GLY A 380 -7.31 11.74 23.83
CA GLY A 380 -7.43 10.98 25.08
C GLY A 380 -6.22 10.10 25.39
N TRP A 381 -6.49 8.89 25.91
CA TRP A 381 -5.48 7.91 26.30
C TRP A 381 -4.60 7.40 25.14
N GLY A 382 -5.03 7.64 23.90
CA GLY A 382 -4.25 7.33 22.70
C GLY A 382 -3.04 8.25 22.54
N GLU A 383 -3.14 9.53 22.93
CA GLU A 383 -2.11 10.55 22.73
C GLU A 383 -1.46 11.03 24.03
N ASN A 384 -2.14 10.91 25.17
CA ASN A 384 -1.70 11.49 26.44
C ASN A 384 -0.57 10.72 27.14
N GLY A 385 -0.13 9.58 26.60
CA GLY A 385 0.92 8.74 27.16
C GLY A 385 0.46 7.51 27.94
N GLU A 386 -0.85 7.32 28.17
CA GLU A 386 -1.38 6.15 28.91
C GLU A 386 -1.16 4.84 28.14
N LEU A 387 -1.61 4.76 26.88
CA LEU A 387 -1.37 3.56 26.07
C LEU A 387 0.12 3.31 25.87
N GLN A 388 0.90 4.37 25.65
CA GLN A 388 2.34 4.27 25.46
C GLN A 388 3.01 3.67 26.71
N GLN A 389 2.54 4.01 27.92
CA GLN A 389 3.05 3.42 29.15
C GLN A 389 2.76 1.92 29.20
N LEU A 390 1.56 1.49 28.83
CA LEU A 390 1.21 0.06 28.78
C LEU A 390 2.08 -0.72 27.77
N LEU A 391 2.34 -0.11 26.60
CA LEU A 391 3.24 -0.70 25.59
C LEU A 391 4.69 -0.79 26.10
N GLU A 392 5.17 0.23 26.83
CA GLU A 392 6.49 0.23 27.47
C GLU A 392 6.60 -0.84 28.58
N ASP A 393 5.56 -0.97 29.41
CA ASP A 393 5.51 -1.94 30.51
C ASP A 393 5.56 -3.39 29.98
N ASP A 394 4.88 -3.65 28.86
CA ASP A 394 4.93 -4.94 28.14
C ASP A 394 6.15 -5.09 27.21
N LYS A 395 7.04 -4.09 27.15
CA LYS A 395 8.25 -4.06 26.31
C LYS A 395 7.97 -4.25 24.81
N LEU A 396 6.84 -3.73 24.36
CA LEU A 396 6.47 -3.75 22.95
C LEU A 396 7.14 -2.59 22.21
N CYS A 397 7.67 -2.87 21.02
CA CYS A 397 8.12 -1.82 20.11
C CYS A 397 6.89 -1.14 19.50
N PHE A 398 6.88 0.20 19.42
CA PHE A 398 5.76 0.92 18.83
C PHE A 398 6.18 2.23 18.16
N VAL A 399 5.40 2.63 17.15
CA VAL A 399 5.58 3.90 16.43
C VAL A 399 5.06 5.08 17.26
N GLY A 400 5.81 6.18 17.26
CA GLY A 400 5.43 7.45 17.89
C GLY A 400 6.21 7.69 19.18
N CYS A 401 5.86 8.74 19.93
CA CYS A 401 6.62 9.12 21.13
C CYS A 401 6.39 8.18 22.32
N GLY A 402 7.41 8.02 23.18
CA GLY A 402 7.26 7.32 24.47
C GLY A 402 6.28 8.01 25.42
N SER A 403 5.88 7.34 26.50
CA SER A 403 4.85 7.82 27.44
C SER A 403 5.21 9.16 28.09
N ALA A 404 6.47 9.35 28.48
CA ALA A 404 6.95 10.58 29.10
C ALA A 404 6.94 11.77 28.14
N ALA A 405 7.35 11.56 26.89
CA ALA A 405 7.30 12.60 25.85
C ALA A 405 5.86 12.91 25.47
N SER A 406 5.02 11.89 25.31
CA SER A 406 3.59 12.02 25.02
C SER A 406 2.86 12.87 26.07
N ARG A 407 3.10 12.62 27.37
CA ARG A 407 2.56 13.45 28.47
C ARG A 407 2.98 14.93 28.36
N LYS A 408 4.26 15.19 28.06
CA LYS A 408 4.79 16.56 27.94
C LYS A 408 4.18 17.29 26.75
N VAL A 409 4.06 16.62 25.61
CA VAL A 409 3.58 17.19 24.34
C VAL A 409 2.08 17.43 24.38
N PHE A 410 1.31 16.46 24.90
CA PHE A 410 -0.15 16.53 24.94
C PHE A 410 -0.67 17.57 25.95
N ASP A 411 -0.04 17.69 27.13
CA ASP A 411 -0.40 18.71 28.11
C ASP A 411 0.21 20.07 27.72
N LYS A 412 -0.67 21.00 27.30
CA LYS A 412 -0.27 22.35 26.87
C LYS A 412 0.44 23.14 27.97
N LEU A 413 0.12 22.94 29.25
CA LEU A 413 0.80 23.64 30.35
C LEU A 413 2.23 23.13 30.54
N LEU A 414 2.44 21.83 30.44
CA LEU A 414 3.78 21.24 30.50
C LEU A 414 4.62 21.68 29.30
N SER A 415 4.03 21.63 28.10
CA SER A 415 4.67 22.10 26.87
C SER A 415 5.07 23.58 26.97
N LYS A 416 4.21 24.45 27.50
CA LYS A 416 4.53 25.89 27.70
C LYS A 416 5.69 26.12 28.64
N LYS A 417 5.72 25.42 29.79
CA LYS A 417 6.86 25.48 30.72
C LYS A 417 8.17 25.05 30.05
N ILE A 418 8.14 23.97 29.27
CA ILE A 418 9.31 23.52 28.50
C ILE A 418 9.74 24.59 27.48
N MET A 419 8.80 25.21 26.79
CA MET A 419 9.10 26.29 25.84
C MET A 419 9.79 27.47 26.54
N ASP A 420 9.25 27.93 27.67
CA ASP A 420 9.82 29.02 28.47
C ASP A 420 11.22 28.68 28.99
N ASP A 421 11.37 27.53 29.64
CA ASP A 421 12.64 27.06 30.24
C ASP A 421 13.75 26.87 29.18
N THR A 422 13.35 26.62 27.94
CA THR A 422 14.28 26.38 26.82
C THR A 422 14.41 27.56 25.87
N ASN A 423 13.76 28.69 26.12
CA ASN A 423 13.75 29.85 25.22
C ASN A 423 13.24 29.52 23.80
N ILE A 424 12.18 28.72 23.71
CA ILE A 424 11.39 28.55 22.47
C ILE A 424 10.26 29.59 22.53
N PRO A 425 10.16 30.51 21.55
CA PRO A 425 9.12 31.54 21.57
C PRO A 425 7.73 30.92 21.59
N THR A 426 6.89 31.36 22.52
CA THR A 426 5.49 30.97 22.62
C THR A 426 4.66 32.18 23.07
N PRO A 427 3.36 32.30 22.72
CA PRO A 427 2.54 33.41 23.18
C PRO A 427 2.55 33.51 24.72
N ARG A 428 2.62 34.74 25.27
CA ARG A 428 2.58 34.93 26.73
C ARG A 428 1.30 34.34 27.27
N TRP A 429 1.39 33.70 28.42
CA TRP A 429 0.32 32.86 28.92
C TRP A 429 0.20 32.89 30.45
N CYS A 430 -0.97 32.48 30.93
CA CYS A 430 -1.22 32.20 32.34
C CYS A 430 -2.25 31.07 32.49
N VAL A 431 -2.48 30.63 33.72
CA VAL A 431 -3.44 29.58 34.06
C VAL A 431 -4.48 30.14 35.01
N VAL A 432 -5.73 29.79 34.74
CA VAL A 432 -6.85 30.04 35.66
C VAL A 432 -7.51 28.72 36.03
N ASN A 433 -8.16 28.69 37.18
CA ASN A 433 -9.01 27.57 37.60
C ASN A 433 -10.36 28.09 38.11
N ARG A 434 -11.28 27.17 38.45
CA ARG A 434 -12.64 27.53 38.87
C ARG A 434 -12.67 28.49 40.06
N ASP A 435 -11.74 28.35 40.99
CA ASP A 435 -11.67 29.13 42.23
C ASP A 435 -10.87 30.42 42.07
N ARG A 436 -9.99 30.49 41.08
CA ARG A 436 -9.09 31.62 40.79
C ARG A 436 -9.10 31.93 39.30
N ARG A 437 -10.00 32.83 38.91
CA ARG A 437 -10.17 33.30 37.52
C ARG A 437 -9.33 34.52 37.15
N GLU A 438 -8.57 35.07 38.10
CA GLU A 438 -7.75 36.27 37.88
C GLU A 438 -6.55 35.97 36.99
N ILE A 439 -6.35 36.80 35.95
CA ILE A 439 -5.19 36.74 35.06
C ILE A 439 -3.96 37.21 35.82
N SER A 440 -2.98 36.33 36.01
CA SER A 440 -1.77 36.62 36.81
C SER A 440 -0.68 37.38 36.06
N VAL A 441 -0.88 37.65 34.77
CA VAL A 441 0.07 38.34 33.89
C VAL A 441 -0.66 39.36 33.04
N GLU A 442 -0.01 40.46 32.68
CA GLU A 442 -0.59 41.46 31.78
C GLU A 442 -0.68 40.89 30.36
N LEU A 443 -1.90 40.58 29.91
CA LEU A 443 -2.23 40.11 28.55
C LEU A 443 -3.05 41.17 27.83
N ASN A 444 -2.73 41.44 26.57
CA ASN A 444 -3.55 42.30 25.73
C ASN A 444 -4.65 41.49 25.05
N PHE A 445 -5.86 42.03 25.02
CA PHE A 445 -6.96 41.44 24.27
C PHE A 445 -6.80 41.67 22.76
N PRO A 446 -7.23 40.72 21.91
CA PRO A 446 -7.92 39.47 22.27
C PRO A 446 -6.99 38.41 22.87
N VAL A 447 -7.55 37.51 23.68
CA VAL A 447 -6.85 36.34 24.24
C VAL A 447 -7.50 35.03 23.80
N ILE A 448 -6.74 33.95 23.83
CA ILE A 448 -7.22 32.61 23.53
C ILE A 448 -7.31 31.80 24.82
N VAL A 449 -8.47 31.18 25.04
CA VAL A 449 -8.76 30.27 26.17
C VAL A 449 -8.77 28.85 25.64
N LYS A 450 -7.99 27.95 26.26
CA LYS A 450 -7.91 26.53 25.86
C LYS A 450 -7.90 25.60 27.07
N PRO A 451 -8.61 24.47 27.04
CA PRO A 451 -8.33 23.35 27.93
C PRO A 451 -6.94 22.76 27.62
N PRO A 452 -6.11 22.49 28.63
CA PRO A 452 -4.74 22.08 28.43
C PRO A 452 -4.57 20.62 27.96
N ARG A 453 -5.54 19.75 28.24
CA ARG A 453 -5.46 18.29 28.06
C ARG A 453 -6.50 17.74 27.07
N GLU A 454 -6.89 18.58 26.13
CA GLU A 454 -7.79 18.23 25.04
C GLU A 454 -7.11 18.44 23.68
N GLY A 455 -7.63 17.76 22.65
CA GLY A 455 -7.15 17.87 21.29
C GLY A 455 -7.22 19.31 20.74
N SER A 456 -6.42 19.59 19.70
CA SER A 456 -6.07 20.91 19.14
C SER A 456 -7.21 21.87 18.72
N THR A 457 -8.48 21.56 18.98
CA THR A 457 -9.64 22.43 18.66
C THR A 457 -10.81 22.32 19.64
N VAL A 458 -10.79 21.33 20.55
CA VAL A 458 -11.87 21.11 21.50
C VAL A 458 -11.77 22.16 22.61
N GLY A 459 -12.84 22.93 22.81
CA GLY A 459 -12.92 23.93 23.89
C GLY A 459 -12.04 25.17 23.69
N ILE A 460 -11.57 25.46 22.48
CA ILE A 460 -10.80 26.69 22.18
C ILE A 460 -11.76 27.87 21.94
N TYR A 461 -11.56 28.97 22.67
CA TYR A 461 -12.36 30.18 22.52
C TYR A 461 -11.48 31.43 22.42
N LYS A 462 -11.89 32.38 21.56
CA LYS A 462 -11.27 33.71 21.45
C LYS A 462 -12.09 34.74 22.21
N ALA A 463 -11.53 35.28 23.29
CA ALA A 463 -12.14 36.37 24.04
C ALA A 463 -11.64 37.71 23.50
N LEU A 464 -12.57 38.57 23.05
CA LEU A 464 -12.23 39.85 22.43
C LEU A 464 -11.94 40.98 23.42
N ASP A 465 -12.48 40.85 24.63
CA ASP A 465 -12.34 41.78 25.75
C ASP A 465 -12.60 41.05 27.07
N GLU A 466 -12.43 41.75 28.20
CA GLU A 466 -12.67 41.21 29.54
C GLU A 466 -14.11 40.72 29.74
N LYS A 467 -15.10 41.37 29.11
CA LYS A 467 -16.51 40.98 29.26
C LYS A 467 -16.79 39.64 28.59
N CYS A 468 -16.13 39.36 27.48
CA CYS A 468 -16.25 38.10 26.76
C CYS A 468 -15.48 36.97 27.46
N LEU A 469 -14.46 37.29 28.25
CA LEU A 469 -13.60 36.30 28.89
C LEU A 469 -14.37 35.35 29.81
N ASP A 470 -15.20 35.87 30.72
CA ASP A 470 -15.97 35.03 31.65
C ASP A 470 -16.86 34.01 30.92
N ALA A 471 -17.49 34.43 29.82
CA ALA A 471 -18.31 33.55 28.99
C ALA A 471 -17.49 32.48 28.26
N CYS A 472 -16.24 32.80 27.87
CA CYS A 472 -15.31 31.82 27.30
C CYS A 472 -14.84 30.82 28.37
N LEU A 473 -14.51 31.30 29.58
CA LEU A 473 -14.10 30.47 30.71
C LEU A 473 -15.20 29.49 31.11
N ASP A 474 -16.45 29.95 31.28
CA ASP A 474 -17.57 29.09 31.67
C ASP A 474 -17.86 27.97 30.65
N LYS A 475 -17.59 28.22 29.37
CA LYS A 475 -17.69 27.19 28.32
C LYS A 475 -16.52 26.22 28.38
N ALA A 476 -15.31 26.73 28.55
CA ALA A 476 -14.08 25.93 28.58
C ALA A 476 -13.96 25.06 29.84
N PHE A 477 -14.43 25.52 31.00
CA PHE A 477 -14.44 24.75 32.26
C PHE A 477 -15.31 23.48 32.21
N LYS A 478 -16.08 23.28 31.13
CA LYS A 478 -16.78 22.01 30.89
C LYS A 478 -15.84 20.86 30.50
N TYR A 479 -14.63 21.19 30.06
CA TYR A 479 -13.65 20.23 29.55
C TYR A 479 -12.49 19.98 30.53
N ASP A 480 -11.99 21.02 31.20
CA ASP A 480 -10.91 20.91 32.18
C ASP A 480 -11.13 21.92 33.32
N ASP A 481 -10.67 21.61 34.53
CA ASP A 481 -10.75 22.49 35.71
C ASP A 481 -9.63 23.54 35.73
N GLU A 482 -8.57 23.34 34.94
CA GLU A 482 -7.51 24.31 34.67
C GLU A 482 -7.62 24.76 33.21
N LEU A 483 -7.50 26.07 32.96
CA LEU A 483 -7.55 26.63 31.62
C LEU A 483 -6.31 27.47 31.33
N LEU A 484 -5.75 27.27 30.15
CA LEU A 484 -4.68 28.09 29.59
C LEU A 484 -5.30 29.34 28.95
N ILE A 485 -4.82 30.52 29.35
CA ILE A 485 -5.11 31.78 28.68
C ILE A 485 -3.81 32.29 28.06
N GLU A 486 -3.82 32.59 26.76
CA GLU A 486 -2.64 33.08 26.04
C GLU A 486 -2.95 34.28 25.14
N GLU A 487 -1.93 35.08 24.84
CA GLU A 487 -2.04 36.18 23.86
C GLU A 487 -2.46 35.67 22.49
N TYR A 488 -3.38 36.39 21.85
CA TYR A 488 -3.69 36.13 20.45
C TYR A 488 -2.60 36.71 19.55
N ILE A 489 -1.80 35.84 18.94
CA ILE A 489 -0.87 36.22 17.88
C ILE A 489 -1.61 36.20 16.54
N LYS A 490 -1.50 37.31 15.80
CA LYS A 490 -2.05 37.43 14.44
C LYS A 490 -0.95 37.25 13.41
N GLY A 491 -1.13 36.29 12.51
CA GLY A 491 -0.30 36.12 11.32
C GLY A 491 -0.50 34.74 10.69
N PRO A 492 0.33 34.38 9.69
CA PRO A 492 0.26 33.07 9.04
C PRO A 492 0.45 31.92 10.04
N GLU A 493 -0.43 30.92 9.95
CA GLU A 493 -0.29 29.68 10.71
C GLU A 493 0.50 28.67 9.88
N ILE A 494 1.54 28.09 10.48
CA ILE A 494 2.38 27.09 9.84
C ILE A 494 2.54 25.85 10.73
N THR A 495 2.85 24.73 10.12
CA THR A 495 3.21 23.51 10.82
C THR A 495 4.50 22.91 10.30
N VAL A 496 5.26 22.28 11.19
CA VAL A 496 6.48 21.55 10.89
C VAL A 496 6.32 20.11 11.37
N GLY A 497 6.27 19.17 10.43
CA GLY A 497 6.37 17.74 10.74
C GLY A 497 7.83 17.34 10.96
N ILE A 498 8.07 16.37 11.83
CA ILE A 498 9.38 15.80 12.12
C ILE A 498 9.22 14.28 12.06
N ILE A 499 10.08 13.63 11.27
CA ILE A 499 10.15 12.17 11.18
C ILE A 499 11.57 11.74 11.53
N ASP A 500 11.71 10.90 12.56
CA ASP A 500 13.00 10.36 12.98
C ASP A 500 14.12 11.43 13.06
N GLY A 501 13.84 12.51 13.81
CA GLY A 501 14.75 13.65 13.99
C GLY A 501 14.95 14.56 12.77
N ARG A 502 14.25 14.34 11.66
CA ARG A 502 14.35 15.16 10.44
C ARG A 502 13.12 16.05 10.28
N ALA A 503 13.31 17.37 10.24
CA ALA A 503 12.25 18.31 9.91
C ALA A 503 11.83 18.17 8.43
N LEU A 504 10.52 18.09 8.21
CA LEU A 504 9.88 18.07 6.90
C LEU A 504 9.67 19.49 6.36
N PRO A 505 9.38 19.64 5.06
CA PRO A 505 8.96 20.91 4.49
C PRO A 505 7.81 21.52 5.29
N VAL A 506 7.93 22.82 5.58
CA VAL A 506 6.89 23.58 6.29
C VAL A 506 5.59 23.55 5.48
N ILE A 507 4.45 23.55 6.16
CA ILE A 507 3.14 23.75 5.53
C ILE A 507 2.51 25.00 6.13
N GLU A 508 2.00 25.87 5.28
CA GLU A 508 1.14 26.98 5.68
C GLU A 508 -0.33 26.56 5.63
N ILE A 509 -1.08 26.91 6.68
CA ILE A 509 -2.50 26.62 6.83
C ILE A 509 -3.26 27.92 6.55
N VAL A 510 -3.91 27.99 5.40
CA VAL A 510 -4.65 29.18 4.96
C VAL A 510 -6.15 28.92 5.09
N THR A 511 -6.77 29.55 6.09
CA THR A 511 -8.21 29.44 6.36
C THR A 511 -8.98 30.59 5.71
N PRO A 512 -10.20 30.36 5.17
CA PRO A 512 -11.02 31.42 4.58
C PRO A 512 -11.36 32.56 5.55
N ASN A 513 -11.48 32.25 6.85
CA ASN A 513 -11.92 33.18 7.90
C ASN A 513 -10.80 33.63 8.86
N GLY A 514 -9.54 33.22 8.62
CA GLY A 514 -8.39 33.62 9.44
C GLY A 514 -8.34 33.05 10.87
N PHE A 515 -9.16 32.04 11.19
CA PHE A 515 -9.12 31.29 12.45
C PHE A 515 -9.28 29.80 12.16
N TYR A 516 -8.34 28.98 12.62
CA TYR A 516 -8.31 27.54 12.37
C TYR A 516 -8.96 26.77 13.52
N ASP A 517 -10.27 26.59 13.44
CA ASP A 517 -11.08 25.83 14.41
C ASP A 517 -11.45 24.43 13.88
N TYR A 518 -12.27 23.70 14.64
CA TYR A 518 -12.73 22.35 14.27
C TYR A 518 -13.48 22.34 12.93
N ASP A 519 -14.25 23.40 12.62
CA ASP A 519 -14.97 23.54 11.36
C ASP A 519 -13.97 23.66 10.20
N ALA A 520 -12.93 24.48 10.36
CA ALA A 520 -11.86 24.64 9.37
C ALA A 520 -11.02 23.36 9.15
N LYS A 521 -10.85 22.51 10.18
CA LYS A 521 -10.11 21.25 10.09
C LYS A 521 -10.89 20.08 9.47
N TYR A 522 -12.21 19.98 9.72
CA TYR A 522 -12.96 18.75 9.41
C TYR A 522 -14.31 18.93 8.72
N LEU A 523 -14.99 20.06 8.92
CA LEU A 523 -16.38 20.21 8.46
C LEU A 523 -16.51 21.10 7.22
N HIS A 524 -15.55 21.99 6.97
CA HIS A 524 -15.45 22.88 5.80
C HIS A 524 -16.75 23.67 5.49
N ASN A 525 -17.60 23.94 6.48
CA ASN A 525 -18.90 24.59 6.23
C ASN A 525 -18.77 26.02 5.70
N ASN A 526 -17.60 26.65 5.92
CA ASN A 526 -17.32 28.04 5.53
C ASN A 526 -16.24 28.19 4.44
N GLY A 527 -15.99 27.12 3.67
CA GLY A 527 -14.97 27.07 2.61
C GLY A 527 -13.80 26.14 2.97
N ALA A 528 -13.09 25.66 1.94
CA ALA A 528 -12.00 24.71 2.11
C ALA A 528 -10.73 25.41 2.65
N THR A 529 -10.10 24.81 3.66
CA THR A 529 -8.76 25.20 4.10
C THR A 529 -7.75 24.83 3.02
N ASN A 530 -6.88 25.77 2.65
CA ASN A 530 -5.80 25.53 1.70
C ASN A 530 -4.49 25.26 2.45
N TYR A 531 -3.73 24.27 1.97
CA TYR A 531 -2.45 23.87 2.56
C TYR A 531 -1.34 24.11 1.56
N LEU A 532 -0.50 25.12 1.82
CA LEU A 532 0.60 25.50 0.92
C LEU A 532 1.90 24.86 1.41
N CYS A 533 2.55 24.08 0.54
CA CYS A 533 3.80 23.39 0.84
C CYS A 533 4.82 23.53 -0.32
N PRO A 534 5.84 24.40 -0.20
CA PRO A 534 6.13 25.25 0.96
C PRO A 534 5.12 26.40 1.13
N PRO A 535 5.13 27.11 2.28
CA PRO A 535 4.44 28.38 2.47
C PRO A 535 4.73 29.37 1.35
N GLU A 536 3.72 30.15 0.96
CA GLU A 536 3.86 31.24 -0.01
C GLU A 536 3.95 32.60 0.70
N HIS A 537 3.40 32.72 1.91
CA HIS A 537 3.33 33.97 2.66
C HIS A 537 4.32 34.05 3.84
N VAL A 538 5.27 33.13 3.90
CA VAL A 538 6.30 33.09 4.96
C VAL A 538 7.67 32.98 4.31
N ASP A 539 8.56 33.92 4.62
CA ASP A 539 9.92 33.94 4.08
C ASP A 539 10.72 32.67 4.43
N GLU A 540 11.56 32.20 3.51
CA GLU A 540 12.37 30.98 3.70
C GLU A 540 13.23 31.02 4.98
N ALA A 541 13.73 32.20 5.36
CA ALA A 541 14.50 32.36 6.60
C ALA A 541 13.64 32.11 7.87
N ILE A 542 12.38 32.54 7.85
CA ILE A 542 11.42 32.31 8.94
C ILE A 542 11.02 30.83 8.95
N GLN A 543 10.77 30.23 7.78
CA GLN A 543 10.50 28.79 7.68
C GLN A 543 11.63 27.95 8.27
N LYS A 544 12.89 28.26 7.90
CA LYS A 544 14.07 27.59 8.46
C LYS A 544 14.14 27.76 9.98
N LYS A 545 13.84 28.97 10.48
CA LYS A 545 13.83 29.24 11.92
C LYS A 545 12.77 28.44 12.66
N ALA A 546 11.57 28.32 12.09
CA ALA A 546 10.50 27.48 12.63
C ALA A 546 10.93 26.00 12.67
N SER A 547 11.57 25.49 11.61
CA SER A 547 12.11 24.12 11.61
C SER A 547 13.18 23.88 12.66
N GLU A 548 14.09 24.83 12.88
CA GLU A 548 15.09 24.77 13.96
C GLU A 548 14.44 24.75 15.35
N LEU A 549 13.40 25.56 15.57
CA LEU A 549 12.66 25.59 16.83
C LEU A 549 11.86 24.30 17.05
N ALA A 550 11.25 23.75 16.00
CA ALA A 550 10.53 22.48 16.05
C ALA A 550 11.47 21.31 16.42
N LEU A 551 12.66 21.25 15.81
CA LEU A 551 13.69 20.27 16.14
C LEU A 551 14.19 20.43 17.58
N LYS A 552 14.39 21.67 18.04
CA LYS A 552 14.73 21.92 19.43
C LYS A 552 13.64 21.42 20.38
N PHE A 553 12.36 21.70 20.08
CA PHE A 553 11.24 21.20 20.88
C PHE A 553 11.17 19.67 20.92
N TYR A 554 11.40 19.05 19.77
CA TYR A 554 11.49 17.59 19.63
C TYR A 554 12.57 16.99 20.54
N GLU A 555 13.77 17.57 20.56
CA GLU A 555 14.88 17.10 21.39
C GLU A 555 14.59 17.27 22.89
N VAL A 556 14.12 18.44 23.33
CA VAL A 556 13.91 18.73 24.76
C VAL A 556 12.73 17.98 25.36
N THR A 557 11.72 17.64 24.55
CA THR A 557 10.61 16.80 25.00
C THR A 557 11.00 15.33 25.12
N GLY A 558 12.05 14.91 24.39
CA GLY A 558 12.43 13.50 24.25
C GLY A 558 11.56 12.77 23.24
N SER A 559 11.05 13.49 22.23
CA SER A 559 10.27 12.92 21.14
C SER A 559 11.14 12.03 20.24
N ARG A 560 10.52 11.05 19.55
CA ARG A 560 11.22 10.10 18.66
C ARG A 560 10.59 10.00 17.25
N ASP A 561 10.01 8.89 16.86
CA ASP A 561 9.69 8.56 15.46
C ASP A 561 8.87 9.64 14.70
N LEU A 562 7.94 10.34 15.38
CA LEU A 562 7.03 11.29 14.75
C LEU A 562 6.61 12.41 15.72
N LEU A 563 6.65 13.65 15.23
CA LEU A 563 6.09 14.82 15.89
C LEU A 563 5.59 15.83 14.85
N ARG A 564 4.51 16.54 15.14
CA ARG A 564 4.10 17.75 14.42
C ARG A 564 4.13 18.94 15.37
N VAL A 565 4.66 20.08 14.96
CA VAL A 565 4.71 21.30 15.76
C VAL A 565 4.04 22.44 15.02
N ASP A 566 3.08 23.09 15.66
CA ASP A 566 2.27 24.16 15.08
C ASP A 566 2.77 25.54 15.58
N PHE A 567 2.85 26.51 14.68
CA PHE A 567 3.33 27.88 14.94
C PHE A 567 2.40 28.93 14.32
N ILE A 568 2.41 30.13 14.89
CA ILE A 568 1.96 31.35 14.22
C ILE A 568 3.14 32.29 14.04
N ILE A 569 3.28 32.86 12.84
CA ILE A 569 4.30 33.88 12.57
C ILE A 569 3.77 35.25 13.01
N GLY A 570 4.39 35.85 14.02
CA GLY A 570 4.05 37.18 14.49
C GLY A 570 4.38 38.28 13.49
N SER A 571 3.79 39.46 13.66
CA SER A 571 4.10 40.64 12.83
C SER A 571 5.55 41.14 12.97
N ASP A 572 6.24 40.69 14.02
CA ASP A 572 7.66 40.90 14.27
C ASP A 572 8.56 39.87 13.55
N GLY A 573 7.97 38.94 12.81
CA GLY A 573 8.68 37.88 12.10
C GLY A 573 9.08 36.69 12.98
N VAL A 574 8.67 36.66 14.26
CA VAL A 574 9.00 35.57 15.18
C VAL A 574 8.02 34.40 15.00
N PRO A 575 8.51 33.15 14.81
CA PRO A 575 7.66 31.96 14.90
C PRO A 575 7.32 31.66 16.35
N TYR A 576 6.07 31.91 16.73
CA TYR A 576 5.53 31.58 18.05
C TYR A 576 4.96 30.17 18.03
N MET A 577 5.58 29.26 18.78
CA MET A 577 5.13 27.89 18.92
C MET A 577 3.83 27.83 19.73
N LEU A 578 2.84 27.10 19.22
CA LEU A 578 1.54 26.92 19.84
C LEU A 578 1.48 25.62 20.65
N GLU A 579 1.68 24.49 19.98
CA GLU A 579 1.58 23.15 20.56
C GLU A 579 2.30 22.12 19.67
N GLY A 580 2.53 20.93 20.24
CA GLY A 580 2.96 19.76 19.50
C GLY A 580 1.86 18.70 19.42
N ASN A 581 1.96 17.81 18.44
CA ASN A 581 1.12 16.63 18.30
C ASN A 581 2.03 15.41 18.03
N ASN A 582 2.00 14.45 18.95
CA ASN A 582 2.83 13.24 18.97
C ASN A 582 2.25 12.06 18.17
N ILE A 583 0.99 12.12 17.75
CA ILE A 583 0.32 11.12 16.89
C ILE A 583 -0.54 11.83 15.84
N PRO A 584 0.07 12.54 14.88
CA PRO A 584 -0.69 13.25 13.86
C PRO A 584 -1.43 12.26 12.93
N GLY A 585 -2.52 12.72 12.31
CA GLY A 585 -3.33 11.89 11.41
C GLY A 585 -2.61 11.37 10.17
N PHE A 586 -3.19 10.33 9.56
CA PHE A 586 -2.69 9.67 8.34
C PHE A 586 -3.76 9.59 7.23
N THR A 587 -4.74 10.48 7.25
CA THR A 587 -5.75 10.61 6.20
C THR A 587 -5.19 11.36 4.98
N SER A 588 -5.96 11.41 3.88
CA SER A 588 -5.60 12.17 2.67
C SER A 588 -5.33 13.67 2.94
N ASP A 589 -5.96 14.21 3.98
CA ASP A 589 -5.82 15.63 4.35
C ASP A 589 -4.79 15.90 5.42
N SER A 590 -4.16 14.87 5.96
CA SER A 590 -3.20 15.01 7.04
C SER A 590 -1.89 15.67 6.59
N LEU A 591 -1.38 16.57 7.44
CA LEU A 591 -0.29 17.49 7.08
C LEU A 591 1.07 16.79 6.95
N VAL A 592 1.37 15.81 7.80
CA VAL A 592 2.63 15.05 7.71
C VAL A 592 2.74 14.30 6.38
N PRO A 593 1.74 13.49 5.94
CA PRO A 593 1.74 12.91 4.60
C PRO A 593 1.91 13.91 3.46
N LYS A 594 1.28 15.11 3.55
CA LYS A 594 1.44 16.18 2.54
C LYS A 594 2.87 16.71 2.49
N ALA A 595 3.50 16.95 3.64
CA ALA A 595 4.88 17.41 3.74
C ALA A 595 5.86 16.35 3.23
N CYS A 596 5.64 15.07 3.56
CA CYS A 596 6.41 13.94 3.03
C CYS A 596 6.35 13.87 1.50
N ARG A 597 5.15 13.98 0.91
CA ARG A 597 5.00 13.98 -0.56
C ARG A 597 5.80 15.12 -1.20
N LYS A 598 5.81 16.30 -0.60
CA LYS A 598 6.62 17.43 -1.08
C LYS A 598 8.13 17.14 -1.00
N ALA A 599 8.55 16.40 0.02
CA ALA A 599 9.92 15.91 0.17
C ALA A 599 10.27 14.70 -0.73
N GLY A 600 9.34 14.23 -1.56
CA GLY A 600 9.54 13.04 -2.40
C GLY A 600 9.42 11.72 -1.65
N ILE A 601 8.81 11.72 -0.47
CA ILE A 601 8.55 10.53 0.35
C ILE A 601 7.09 10.12 0.12
N SER A 602 6.88 8.94 -0.45
CA SER A 602 5.55 8.35 -0.63
C SER A 602 4.89 8.01 0.72
N PHE A 603 3.57 7.82 0.72
CA PHE A 603 2.85 7.48 1.95
C PHE A 603 3.23 6.09 2.46
N GLU A 604 3.44 5.14 1.54
CA GLU A 604 3.92 3.80 1.81
C GLU A 604 5.30 3.83 2.47
N ARG A 605 6.22 4.63 1.92
CA ARG A 605 7.55 4.82 2.48
C ARG A 605 7.53 5.50 3.84
N LEU A 606 6.67 6.51 4.04
CA LEU A 606 6.49 7.12 5.36
C LEU A 606 6.11 6.08 6.42
N CYS A 607 5.10 5.25 6.15
CA CYS A 607 4.64 4.24 7.11
C CYS A 607 5.75 3.22 7.41
N ALA A 608 6.49 2.78 6.38
CA ALA A 608 7.61 1.85 6.53
C ALA A 608 8.80 2.47 7.30
N GLU A 609 9.15 3.73 7.03
CA GLU A 609 10.20 4.47 7.74
C GLU A 609 9.86 4.60 9.23
N LEU A 610 8.60 4.88 9.58
CA LEU A 610 8.15 4.95 10.96
C LEU A 610 8.25 3.60 11.69
N VAL A 611 7.83 2.51 11.05
CA VAL A 611 7.99 1.14 11.60
C VAL A 611 9.47 0.81 11.79
N ARG A 612 10.32 1.21 10.84
CA ARG A 612 11.77 0.99 10.93
C ARG A 612 12.40 1.79 12.07
N ALA A 613 12.06 3.07 12.22
CA ALA A 613 12.54 3.95 13.29
C ALA A 613 12.18 3.38 14.67
N ALA A 614 10.91 2.97 14.86
CA ALA A 614 10.46 2.34 16.10
C ALA A 614 11.31 1.12 16.49
N ARG A 615 11.67 0.26 15.52
CA ARG A 615 12.49 -0.94 15.75
C ARG A 615 13.97 -0.65 16.03
N GLN A 616 14.46 0.55 15.71
CA GLN A 616 15.81 0.97 16.07
C GLN A 616 15.86 1.52 17.50
N HIS A 617 14.73 2.00 18.01
CA HIS A 617 14.60 2.61 19.35
C HIS A 617 14.08 1.67 20.44
N GLY A 618 13.35 0.60 20.08
CA GLY A 618 12.87 -0.45 20.98
C GLY A 618 13.82 -1.64 21.04
#